data_AF-A0A8J4E881-F1
#
_entry.id   AF-A0A8J4E881-F1
#
_cell.length_a   1.000
_cell.length_b   1.000
_cell.length_c   1.000
_cell.angle_alpha   90.00
_cell.angle_beta   90.00
_cell.angle_gamma   90.00
#
_symmetry.space_group_name_H-M   'P 1'
#
loop_
_entity.id
_entity.type
_entity.pdbx_description
1 polymer ?
#
loop_
_entity_poly.entity_id
_entity_poly.type
_entity_poly.pdbx_seq_one_letter_code
_entity_poly.pdbx_strand_id
1 'polypeptide(L)'
;MQVPFRLPTSASRVPMSDHGLMVERYEYKVLELREKMIGGKMSGDKLEHVLNEHAGQGWRLKAITSAEVKGRIGPGGVEGLLVTFERIVQ
;
A
#
# COMPACT_ATOMS: atom_id res chain seq x y z
N MET A 1 22.29 49.53 -31.83
CA MET A 1 20.93 49.52 -31.26
C MET A 1 20.92 48.47 -30.16
N GLN A 2 20.97 48.87 -28.88
CA GLN A 2 21.20 48.01 -27.73
C GLN A 2 19.92 48.00 -26.88
N VAL A 3 19.35 46.82 -26.65
CA VAL A 3 18.16 46.65 -25.78
C VAL A 3 18.60 46.61 -24.31
N PRO A 4 17.98 47.37 -23.39
CA PRO A 4 18.38 47.36 -22.00
C PRO A 4 17.86 46.09 -21.31
N PHE A 5 18.76 45.37 -20.65
CA PHE A 5 18.45 44.27 -19.74
C PHE A 5 17.82 44.85 -18.46
N ARG A 6 16.52 44.60 -18.23
CA ARG A 6 15.86 44.92 -16.96
C ARG A 6 16.07 43.75 -15.98
N LEU A 7 16.70 44.03 -14.85
CA LEU A 7 16.68 43.15 -13.68
C LEU A 7 15.23 43.05 -13.15
N PRO A 8 14.68 41.86 -12.89
CA PRO A 8 13.44 41.75 -12.14
C PRO A 8 13.70 42.12 -10.66
N THR A 9 13.28 43.32 -10.26
CA THR A 9 13.06 43.69 -8.86
C THR A 9 11.73 43.12 -8.40
N SER A 10 11.78 42.06 -7.61
CA SER A 10 10.93 41.86 -6.43
C SER A 10 11.33 40.54 -5.80
N ALA A 11 11.63 40.57 -4.51
CA ALA A 11 11.90 39.40 -3.71
C ALA A 11 10.69 38.46 -3.77
N SER A 12 10.74 37.46 -4.65
CA SER A 12 9.99 36.23 -4.45
C SER A 12 10.57 35.59 -3.20
N ARG A 13 9.96 35.86 -2.04
CA ARG A 13 10.02 34.93 -0.93
C ARG A 13 9.52 33.62 -1.49
N VAL A 14 10.45 32.73 -1.83
CA VAL A 14 10.17 31.31 -1.79
C VAL A 14 9.59 31.10 -0.39
N PRO A 15 8.33 30.64 -0.22
CA PRO A 15 7.91 30.21 1.09
C PRO A 15 8.88 29.09 1.44
N MET A 16 9.82 29.42 2.32
CA MET A 16 10.72 28.48 2.94
C MET A 16 9.78 27.55 3.69
N SER A 17 9.47 26.41 3.08
CA SER A 17 8.69 25.37 3.71
C SER A 17 9.56 24.81 4.82
N ASP A 18 9.53 25.50 5.96
CA ASP A 18 9.85 24.96 7.27
C ASP A 18 8.73 23.97 7.63
N HIS A 19 8.62 22.94 6.81
CA HIS A 19 7.95 21.70 7.16
C HIS A 19 9.10 20.75 7.39
N GLY A 20 9.66 20.82 8.60
CA GLY A 20 10.51 19.75 9.10
C GLY A 20 9.82 18.46 8.71
N LEU A 21 10.49 17.66 7.86
CA LEU A 21 9.94 16.52 7.14
C LEU A 21 8.96 15.79 8.05
N MET A 22 7.65 16.04 7.89
CA MET A 22 6.65 15.24 8.57
C MET A 22 6.77 13.89 7.90
N VAL A 23 7.60 13.03 8.48
CA VAL A 23 7.73 11.65 8.06
C VAL A 23 6.37 11.06 8.34
N GLU A 24 5.55 10.91 7.30
CA GLU A 24 4.34 10.11 7.40
C GLU A 24 4.76 8.72 7.89
N ARG A 25 4.41 8.41 9.14
CA ARG A 25 4.66 7.10 9.71
C ARG A 25 3.54 6.20 9.24
N TYR A 26 3.88 4.99 8.82
CA TYR A 26 2.91 4.01 8.38
C TYR A 26 2.89 2.82 9.33
N GLU A 27 1.68 2.33 9.58
CA GLU A 27 1.48 0.99 10.14
C GLU A 27 1.12 0.05 9.00
N TYR A 28 1.71 -1.15 9.02
CA TYR A 28 1.47 -2.20 8.05
C TYR A 28 0.79 -3.38 8.71
N LYS A 29 -0.20 -3.95 8.03
CA LYS A 29 -0.85 -5.21 8.40
C LYS A 29 -0.72 -6.18 7.23
N VAL A 30 -0.23 -7.39 7.49
CA VAL A 30 -0.12 -8.45 6.49
C VAL A 30 -1.04 -9.59 6.88
N LEU A 31 -1.91 -10.00 5.96
CA LEU A 31 -2.80 -11.14 6.12
C LEU A 31 -2.40 -12.25 5.17
N GLU A 32 -2.44 -13.49 5.67
CA GLU A 32 -2.33 -14.68 4.84
C GLU A 32 -3.75 -15.24 4.61
N LEU A 33 -4.20 -15.20 3.36
CA LEU A 33 -5.47 -15.76 2.95
C LEU A 33 -5.24 -17.10 2.26
N ARG A 34 -5.98 -18.13 2.68
CA ARG A 34 -5.98 -19.46 2.06
C ARG A 34 -7.38 -19.91 1.75
N GLU A 35 -7.54 -20.67 0.68
CA GLU A 35 -8.77 -21.42 0.44
C GLU A 35 -8.68 -22.81 1.11
N LYS A 36 -9.76 -23.23 1.80
CA LYS A 36 -9.78 -24.52 2.50
C LYS A 36 -10.04 -25.70 1.56
N MET A 37 -10.56 -25.41 0.37
CA MET A 37 -10.74 -26.41 -0.68
C MET A 37 -9.37 -26.82 -1.23
N ILE A 38 -9.01 -28.09 -1.09
CA ILE A 38 -7.76 -28.65 -1.62
C ILE A 38 -7.71 -28.39 -3.13
N GLY A 39 -6.69 -27.67 -3.60
CA GLY A 39 -6.54 -27.28 -5.01
C GLY A 39 -7.50 -26.16 -5.49
N GLY A 40 -8.25 -25.53 -4.58
CA GLY A 40 -9.15 -24.43 -4.89
C GLY A 40 -8.40 -23.11 -5.05
N LYS A 41 -8.61 -22.43 -6.18
CA LYS A 41 -8.18 -21.03 -6.37
C LYS A 41 -8.82 -20.14 -5.30
N MET A 42 -8.14 -19.06 -4.91
CA MET A 42 -8.70 -18.06 -3.99
C MET A 42 -10.06 -17.54 -4.49
N SER A 43 -11.08 -17.58 -3.64
CA SER A 43 -12.39 -17.00 -3.97
C SER A 43 -12.31 -15.47 -4.05
N GLY A 44 -12.85 -14.91 -5.13
CA GLY A 44 -12.98 -13.46 -5.31
C GLY A 44 -13.84 -12.83 -4.22
N ASP A 45 -14.98 -13.42 -3.91
CA ASP A 45 -15.91 -12.93 -2.87
C ASP A 45 -15.24 -12.85 -1.49
N LYS A 46 -14.41 -13.85 -1.18
CA LYS A 46 -13.65 -13.88 0.07
C LYS A 46 -12.60 -12.76 0.11
N LEU A 47 -11.87 -12.56 -0.98
CA LEU A 47 -10.90 -11.48 -1.08
C LEU A 47 -11.60 -10.12 -0.95
N GLU A 48 -12.70 -9.90 -1.69
CA GLU A 48 -13.49 -8.68 -1.65
C GLU A 48 -14.00 -8.38 -0.23
N HIS A 49 -14.53 -9.38 0.47
CA HIS A 49 -15.00 -9.23 1.84
C HIS A 49 -13.88 -8.74 2.77
N VAL A 50 -12.71 -9.37 2.72
CA VAL A 50 -11.54 -8.99 3.54
C VAL A 50 -11.07 -7.57 3.21
N LEU A 51 -11.01 -7.21 1.93
CA LEU A 51 -10.60 -5.87 1.52
C LEU A 51 -11.54 -4.80 2.06
N ASN A 52 -12.85 -5.03 1.94
CA ASN A 52 -13.87 -4.09 2.41
C ASN A 52 -13.92 -3.99 3.95
N GLU A 53 -13.75 -5.11 4.66
CA GLU A 53 -13.68 -5.13 6.12
C GLU A 53 -12.53 -4.24 6.64
N HIS A 54 -11.34 -4.37 6.05
CA HIS A 54 -10.18 -3.57 6.44
C HIS A 54 -10.27 -2.12 5.97
N ALA A 55 -10.84 -1.87 4.79
CA ALA A 55 -11.13 -0.51 4.33
C ALA A 55 -12.03 0.24 5.32
N GLY A 56 -13.07 -0.42 5.85
CA GLY A 56 -13.95 0.13 6.89
C GLY A 56 -13.23 0.48 8.21
N GLN A 57 -12.05 -0.09 8.45
CA GLN A 57 -11.19 0.18 9.62
C GLN A 57 -10.10 1.23 9.33
N GLY A 58 -10.14 1.89 8.16
CA GLY A 58 -9.16 2.91 7.76
C GLY A 58 -7.86 2.36 7.18
N TRP A 59 -7.80 1.07 6.83
CA TRP A 59 -6.67 0.50 6.13
C TRP A 59 -6.79 0.68 4.61
N ARG A 60 -5.66 0.93 3.94
CA ARG A 60 -5.55 0.94 2.48
C ARG A 60 -4.83 -0.30 1.99
N LEU A 61 -5.32 -0.92 0.91
CA LEU A 61 -4.59 -1.98 0.22
C LEU A 61 -3.26 -1.43 -0.33
N LYS A 62 -2.15 -2.08 0.02
CA LYS A 62 -0.82 -1.76 -0.51
C LYS A 62 -0.39 -2.74 -1.60
N ALA A 63 -0.50 -4.04 -1.32
CA ALA A 63 -0.03 -5.07 -2.24
C ALA A 63 -0.77 -6.39 -2.01
N ILE A 64 -0.89 -7.19 -3.08
CA ILE A 64 -1.29 -8.59 -3.04
C ILE A 64 -0.18 -9.39 -3.70
N THR A 65 0.33 -10.41 -3.01
CA THR A 65 1.37 -11.31 -3.51
C THR A 65 0.86 -12.74 -3.46
N SER A 66 0.93 -13.47 -4.58
CA SER A 66 0.67 -14.91 -4.55
C SER A 66 1.82 -15.61 -3.83
N ALA A 67 1.48 -16.48 -2.89
CA ALA A 67 2.44 -17.25 -2.11
C ALA A 67 2.06 -18.73 -2.18
N GLU A 68 2.94 -19.53 -2.77
CA GLU A 68 2.92 -20.98 -2.59
C GLU A 68 3.36 -21.29 -1.17
N VAL A 69 2.42 -21.38 -0.23
CA VAL A 69 2.79 -21.79 1.11
C VAL A 69 2.69 -23.30 1.19
N LYS A 70 3.85 -23.95 1.11
CA LYS A 70 4.03 -25.40 1.27
C LYS A 70 3.27 -25.88 2.50
N GLY A 71 2.10 -26.49 2.27
CA GLY A 71 1.40 -27.27 3.27
C GLY A 71 2.27 -28.47 3.64
N ARG A 72 2.26 -28.85 4.92
CA ARG A 72 2.92 -30.05 5.46
C ARG A 72 2.91 -31.22 4.46
N ILE A 73 4.08 -31.82 4.28
CA ILE A 73 4.37 -33.11 3.64
C ILE A 73 3.11 -33.88 3.14
N GLY A 74 2.88 -33.86 1.83
CA GLY A 74 1.84 -34.66 1.15
C GLY A 74 1.26 -33.94 -0.10
N PRO A 75 0.69 -34.68 -1.07
CA PRO A 75 0.08 -34.07 -2.26
C PRO A 75 -1.15 -33.23 -1.86
N GLY A 76 -1.09 -31.91 -2.03
CA GLY A 76 -2.17 -31.01 -1.64
C GLY A 76 -1.74 -29.57 -1.31
N GLY A 77 -0.79 -29.00 -2.07
CA GLY A 77 -0.40 -27.60 -1.91
C GLY A 77 -1.61 -26.67 -2.06
N VAL A 78 -1.87 -25.85 -1.05
CA VAL A 78 -2.92 -24.83 -1.09
C VAL A 78 -2.28 -23.52 -1.54
N GLU A 79 -2.74 -22.98 -2.66
CA GLU A 79 -2.35 -21.64 -3.12
C GLU A 79 -2.89 -20.59 -2.13
N GLY A 80 -2.03 -19.71 -1.64
CA GLY A 80 -2.38 -18.65 -0.69
C GLY A 80 -2.04 -17.27 -1.24
N LEU A 81 -2.68 -16.24 -0.68
CA LEU A 81 -2.35 -14.83 -0.94
C LEU A 81 -1.81 -14.17 0.33
N LEU A 82 -0.74 -13.40 0.18
CA LEU A 82 -0.35 -12.40 1.17
C LEU A 82 -0.94 -11.05 0.76
N VAL A 83 -1.80 -10.50 1.62
CA VAL A 83 -2.43 -9.20 1.42
C VAL A 83 -1.83 -8.22 2.41
N THR A 84 -1.15 -7.20 1.89
CA THR A 84 -0.52 -6.14 2.68
C THR A 84 -1.40 -4.90 2.65
N PHE A 85 -1.73 -4.39 3.84
CA PHE A 85 -2.41 -3.14 4.07
C PHE A 85 -1.47 -2.13 4.71
N GLU A 86 -1.72 -0.85 4.49
CA GLU A 86 -1.04 0.27 5.14
C GLU A 86 -2.04 1.32 5.63
N ARG A 87 -1.71 2.01 6.72
CA ARG A 87 -2.43 3.21 7.17
C ARG A 87 -1.46 4.24 7.75
N ILE A 88 -1.80 5.52 7.66
CA ILE A 88 -1.02 6.60 8.25
C ILE A 88 -1.22 6.57 9.78
N VAL A 89 -0.13 6.68 10.52
CA VAL A 89 -0.12 6.87 11.98
C VAL A 89 0.35 8.28 12.26
N GLN A 90 -0.50 9.05 12.93
CA GLN A 90 -0.17 10.38 13.44
C GLN A 90 0.67 10.25 14.71
#